data_AF-A0A1Q3W1J9-F1
#
_entry.id   AF-A0A1Q3W1J9-F1
#
_cell.length_a   1.000
_cell.length_b   1.000
_cell.length_c   1.000
_cell.angle_alpha   90.00
_cell.angle_beta   90.00
_cell.angle_gamma   90.00
#
_symmetry.space_group_name_H-M   'P 1'
#
loop_
_entity.id
_entity.type
_entity.pdbx_description
1 polymer ?
#
loop_
_entity_poly.entity_id
_entity_poly.type
_entity_poly.pdbx_seq_one_letter_code
_entity_poly.pdbx_strand_id
1 'polypeptide(L)'
;MMGIDGTWRRNCLIEDISETGAKLTVEGTVTGLALKEFFLLLSSTGLAYRRCELSWVNGEQIGVAFLKPDAKKRIHRKSASSDIVEV
;
A
#
# COMPACT_ATOMS: atom_id res chain seq x y z
N MET A 1 -9.60 4.35 2.24
CA MET A 1 -9.29 2.90 2.22
C MET A 1 -10.55 2.05 2.41
N MET A 2 -10.53 0.81 1.93
CA MET A 2 -11.65 -0.15 1.97
C MET A 2 -11.14 -1.57 2.23
N GLY A 3 -11.79 -2.32 3.13
CA GLY A 3 -11.42 -3.72 3.37
C GLY A 3 -11.52 -4.58 2.11
N ILE A 4 -10.72 -5.64 2.00
CA ILE A 4 -10.78 -6.57 0.85
C ILE A 4 -12.15 -7.23 0.65
N ASP A 5 -12.87 -7.41 1.75
CA ASP A 5 -14.21 -8.00 1.81
C ASP A 5 -15.32 -6.94 1.68
N GLY A 6 -14.96 -5.67 1.58
CA GLY A 6 -15.89 -4.55 1.46
C GLY A 6 -16.70 -4.21 2.71
N THR A 7 -16.53 -4.97 3.80
CA THR A 7 -17.24 -4.80 5.09
C THR A 7 -16.95 -3.49 5.81
N TRP A 8 -15.89 -2.77 5.44
CA TRP A 8 -15.56 -1.48 6.05
C TRP A 8 -14.88 -0.53 5.07
N ARG A 9 -15.12 0.77 5.27
CA ARG A 9 -14.50 1.88 4.53
C ARG A 9 -14.08 2.96 5.52
N ARG A 10 -12.90 3.55 5.32
CA ARG A 10 -12.36 4.62 6.16
C ARG A 10 -11.70 5.69 5.30
N ASN A 11 -11.82 6.93 5.74
CA ASN A 11 -11.06 8.02 5.16
C ASN A 11 -9.61 7.95 5.64
N CYS A 12 -8.70 8.36 4.77
CA CYS A 12 -7.28 8.41 5.06
C CYS A 12 -6.63 9.48 4.19
N LEU A 13 -5.63 10.15 4.75
CA LEU A 13 -4.76 11.09 4.06
C LEU A 13 -3.51 10.35 3.58
N ILE A 14 -3.03 10.70 2.40
CA ILE A 14 -1.78 10.16 1.85
C ILE A 14 -0.67 11.16 2.19
N GLU A 15 0.28 10.73 3.00
CA GLU A 15 1.45 11.54 3.38
C GLU A 15 2.56 11.39 2.33
N ASP A 16 2.80 10.16 1.90
CA ASP A 16 3.84 9.81 0.92
C ASP A 16 3.39 8.62 0.08
N ILE A 17 3.80 8.61 -1.19
CA ILE A 17 3.55 7.51 -2.12
C ILE A 17 4.82 7.16 -2.87
N SER A 18 5.15 5.88 -2.89
CA SER A 18 6.29 5.31 -3.59
C SER A 18 5.83 4.26 -4.60
N GLU A 19 6.77 3.72 -5.39
CA GLU A 19 6.44 2.63 -6.31
C GLU A 19 6.00 1.35 -5.58
N THR A 20 6.55 1.11 -4.39
CA THR A 20 6.40 -0.14 -3.62
C THR A 20 5.39 -0.04 -2.48
N GLY A 21 4.97 1.16 -2.10
CA GLY A 21 4.08 1.35 -0.95
C GLY A 21 3.67 2.80 -0.74
N ALA A 22 2.98 3.08 0.36
CA ALA A 22 2.58 4.42 0.76
C ALA A 22 2.59 4.59 2.27
N LYS A 23 2.76 5.84 2.71
CA LYS A 23 2.51 6.27 4.08
C LYS A 23 1.17 6.98 4.13
N LEU A 24 0.29 6.52 5.00
CA LEU A 24 -1.06 7.04 5.15
C LEU A 24 -1.31 7.47 6.59
N THR A 25 -2.11 8.51 6.78
CA THR A 25 -2.68 8.88 8.07
C THR A 25 -4.16 8.49 8.04
N VAL A 26 -4.58 7.63 8.96
CA VAL A 26 -5.98 7.17 9.06
C VAL A 26 -6.71 8.06 10.06
N GLU A 27 -7.93 8.49 9.71
CA GLU A 27 -8.77 9.20 10.66
C GLU A 27 -9.34 8.21 11.69
N GLY A 28 -8.88 8.33 12.94
CA GLY A 28 -9.34 7.53 14.08
C GLY A 28 -8.46 6.30 14.38
N THR A 29 -8.98 5.42 15.24
CA THR A 29 -8.18 4.31 15.78
C THR A 29 -7.97 3.20 14.75
N VAL A 30 -6.70 2.89 14.49
CA VAL A 30 -6.25 1.80 13.61
C VAL A 30 -6.47 0.42 14.26
N THR A 31 -6.53 0.39 15.59
CA THR A 31 -6.72 -0.80 16.43
C THR A 31 -8.12 -1.40 16.24
N GLY A 32 -8.20 -2.69 15.87
CA GLY A 32 -9.45 -3.45 15.75
C GLY A 32 -10.01 -3.58 14.34
N LEU A 33 -9.40 -2.94 13.33
CA LEU A 33 -9.68 -3.23 11.93
C LEU A 33 -8.85 -4.45 11.50
N ALA A 34 -9.44 -5.34 10.70
CA ALA A 34 -8.72 -6.41 10.02
C ALA A 34 -7.85 -5.83 8.88
N LEU A 35 -6.92 -4.96 9.24
CA LEU A 35 -6.10 -4.11 8.36
C LEU A 35 -4.98 -4.87 7.66
N LYS A 36 -4.99 -6.20 7.66
CA LYS A 36 -3.91 -7.00 7.09
C LYS A 36 -3.78 -6.77 5.59
N GLU A 37 -4.90 -6.75 4.88
CA GLU A 37 -4.99 -6.44 3.46
C GLU A 37 -6.22 -5.56 3.20
N PHE A 38 -6.05 -4.56 2.35
CA PHE A 38 -7.12 -3.63 1.99
C PHE A 38 -6.86 -2.97 0.65
N PHE A 39 -7.88 -2.33 0.11
CA PHE A 39 -7.78 -1.49 -1.08
C PHE A 39 -7.58 -0.03 -0.68
N LEU A 40 -6.46 0.54 -1.12
CA LEU A 40 -6.26 1.98 -1.12
C LEU A 40 -6.97 2.57 -2.33
N LEU A 41 -7.91 3.48 -2.08
CA LEU A 41 -8.65 4.22 -3.10
C LEU A 41 -7.96 5.58 -3.26
N LEU A 42 -7.42 5.85 -4.45
CA LEU A 42 -6.69 7.09 -4.78
C LEU A 42 -7.60 8.18 -5.37
N SER A 43 -8.84 7.83 -5.70
CA SER A 43 -9.84 8.74 -6.25
C SER A 43 -11.17 8.54 -5.53
N SER A 44 -11.90 9.63 -5.34
CA SER A 44 -13.27 9.64 -4.83
C SER A 44 -14.23 8.82 -5.71
N THR A 45 -13.92 8.65 -7.00
CA THR A 45 -14.71 7.81 -7.93
C THR A 45 -14.43 6.32 -7.80
N GLY A 46 -13.40 5.91 -7.06
CA GLY A 46 -13.04 4.51 -6.85
C GLY A 46 -12.46 3.78 -8.07
N LEU A 47 -12.26 4.47 -9.21
CA LEU A 47 -11.68 3.88 -10.42
C LEU A 47 -10.18 3.60 -10.29
N ALA A 48 -9.50 4.37 -9.44
CA ALA A 48 -8.08 4.18 -9.13
C ALA A 48 -7.95 3.54 -7.75
N TYR A 49 -7.69 2.24 -7.71
CA TYR A 49 -7.46 1.48 -6.48
C TYR A 49 -6.21 0.62 -6.57
N ARG A 50 -5.58 0.36 -5.42
CA ARG A 50 -4.44 -0.56 -5.28
C ARG A 50 -4.66 -1.50 -4.10
N ARG A 51 -4.30 -2.77 -4.27
CA ARG A 51 -4.22 -3.71 -3.14
C ARG A 51 -3.00 -3.38 -2.31
N CYS A 52 -3.21 -3.21 -1.02
CA CYS A 52 -2.17 -2.84 -0.08
C CYS A 52 -2.22 -3.80 1.11
N GLU A 53 -1.06 -4.17 1.63
CA GLU A 53 -0.92 -4.85 2.90
C GLU A 53 -0.34 -3.90 3.96
N LEU A 54 -0.71 -4.08 5.22
CA LEU A 54 -0.17 -3.29 6.31
C LEU A 54 1.25 -3.74 6.64
N SER A 55 2.21 -2.81 6.56
CA SER A 55 3.61 -3.06 6.87
C SER A 55 3.94 -2.70 8.32
N TRP A 56 3.47 -1.54 8.79
CA TRP A 56 3.68 -1.08 10.16
C TRP A 56 2.62 -0.07 10.58
N VAL A 57 2.48 0.11 11.89
CA VAL A 57 1.54 1.06 12.51
C VAL A 57 2.32 1.92 13.50
N ASN A 58 2.09 3.22 13.44
CA ASN A 58 2.61 4.21 14.37
C ASN A 58 1.49 5.17 14.78
N GLY A 59 0.69 4.77 15.77
CA GLY A 59 -0.51 5.52 16.17
C GLY A 59 -1.54 5.56 15.05
N GLU A 60 -1.81 6.76 14.52
CA GLU A 60 -2.73 7.01 13.39
C GLU A 60 -2.03 6.93 12.03
N GLN A 61 -0.70 6.91 12.02
CA GLN A 61 0.09 6.74 10.80
C GLN A 61 0.32 5.26 10.53
N ILE A 62 0.16 4.87 9.27
CA ILE A 62 0.42 3.50 8.82
C ILE A 62 1.31 3.51 7.58
N GLY A 63 2.19 2.52 7.53
CA GLY A 63 2.91 2.16 6.32
C GLY A 63 2.21 1.00 5.64
N VAL A 64 2.03 1.12 4.33
CA VAL A 64 1.42 0.08 3.50
C VAL A 64 2.35 -0.31 2.38
N ALA A 65 2.40 -1.59 2.04
CA ALA A 65 3.10 -2.09 0.87
C ALA A 65 2.09 -2.42 -0.23
N PHE A 66 2.42 -2.10 -1.47
CA PHE A 66 1.58 -2.38 -2.62
C PHE A 66 1.74 -3.83 -3.06
N LEU A 67 0.64 -4.57 -2.97
CA LEU A 67 0.56 -5.91 -3.52
C LEU A 67 0.50 -5.78 -5.04
N LYS A 68 1.50 -6.36 -5.71
CA LYS A 68 1.52 -6.41 -7.17
C LYS A 68 0.28 -7.18 -7.63
N PRO A 69 -0.51 -6.65 -8.58
CA PRO A 69 -1.52 -7.47 -9.23
C PRO A 69 -0.78 -8.68 -9.82
N ASP A 70 -1.33 -9.89 -9.66
CA ASP A 70 -0.77 -11.10 -10.27
C ASP A 70 -0.77 -10.93 -11.79
N ALA A 71 0.25 -10.27 -12.31
CA ALA A 71 0.63 -10.32 -13.69
C ALA A 71 1.28 -11.69 -13.83
N LYS A 72 0.44 -12.69 -14.13
CA LYS A 72 0.83 -14.04 -14.55
C LYS A 72 2.27 -14.06 -15.03
N LYS A 73 3.16 -14.68 -14.24
CA LYS A 73 4.52 -15.11 -14.61
C LYS A 73 4.99 -14.58 -15.96
N ARG A 74 5.51 -13.35 -16.03
CA ARG A 74 6.50 -13.07 -17.07
C ARG A 74 7.86 -13.49 -16.55
N ILE A 75 8.24 -14.70 -16.97
CA ILE A 75 9.54 -15.33 -16.80
C ILE A 75 10.67 -14.33 -17.15
N HIS A 76 11.75 -14.33 -16.33
CA HIS A 76 13.04 -13.61 -16.46
C HIS A 76 13.03 -12.09 -16.21
N ARG A 77 13.91 -11.47 -15.42
CA ARG A 77 15.28 -11.80 -14.98
C ARG A 77 15.60 -11.02 -13.69
N LYS A 78 16.39 -11.63 -12.81
CA LYS A 78 17.13 -10.92 -11.75
C LYS A 78 18.08 -9.92 -12.41
N SER A 79 18.12 -8.69 -11.91
CA SER A 79 19.33 -7.86 -11.97
C SER A 79 19.53 -7.21 -10.61
N ALA A 80 20.35 -7.87 -9.80
CA ALA A 80 21.26 -7.16 -8.93
C ALA A 80 22.35 -6.55 -9.82
N SER A 81 22.71 -5.29 -9.61
CA SER A 81 24.04 -4.78 -9.95
C SER A 81 24.34 -3.60 -9.04
N SER A 82 25.14 -3.88 -8.03
CA SER A 82 25.94 -2.90 -7.29
C SER A 82 27.15 -2.57 -8.16
N ASP A 83 27.36 -1.34 -8.59
CA ASP A 83 28.62 -0.90 -9.23
C ASP A 83 28.77 0.62 -9.04
N ILE A 84 29.55 1.03 -8.03
CA ILE A 84 30.89 1.65 -8.10
C ILE A 84 30.93 3.09 -8.65
N VAL A 85 31.33 4.02 -7.77
CA VAL A 85 31.76 5.38 -8.10
C VAL A 85 33.29 5.38 -8.21
N GLU A 86 33.84 5.83 -9.33
CA GLU A 86 35.23 6.32 -9.33
C GLU A 86 35.50 7.36 -10.42
N VAL A 87 36.13 8.44 -9.93
CA VAL A 87 36.93 9.53 -10.52
C VAL A 87 36.31 10.52 -11.52
#